data_AF-A0A955VW13-F1
#
_entry.id   AF-A0A955VW13-F1
#
_cell.length_a   1.000
_cell.length_b   1.000
_cell.length_c   1.000
_cell.angle_alpha   90.00
_cell.angle_beta   90.00
_cell.angle_gamma   90.00
#
_symmetry.space_group_name_H-M   'P 1'
#
loop_
_entity.id
_entity.type
_entity.pdbx_description
1 polymer ?
#
loop_
_entity_poly.entity_id
_entity_poly.type
_entity_poly.pdbx_seq_one_letter_code
_entity_poly.pdbx_strand_id
1 'polypeptide(L)'
;ACPQGDQACIQGCLAAATPAAQDQAIELSQCAQAADANGEDVEAACGDLIAACFGEPPPPGDLTCSEIFECAAACPANDQNCIQGCLQAGTAEAQDQAITTSQCAQTADMNGQDPEVACAAEFEACFGPPAPPGDQACGQVLSCSAEAQDAAAAEACYNAGTEAARDLFEAVALCLNENMCMDLECPACEAPIAACNADGQ
;
A
#
# COMPACT_ATOMS: atom_id res chain seq x y z
N ALA A 1 1.10 -16.10 -14.57
CA ALA A 1 2.25 -15.34 -15.12
C ALA A 1 3.44 -16.27 -15.25
N CYS A 2 4.26 -16.11 -16.29
CA CYS A 2 5.51 -16.86 -16.42
C CYS A 2 6.57 -16.25 -15.48
N PRO A 3 7.39 -17.07 -14.80
CA PRO A 3 8.56 -16.56 -14.09
C PRO A 3 9.46 -15.74 -15.02
N GLN A 4 10.08 -14.69 -14.49
CA GLN A 4 10.96 -13.82 -15.27
C GLN A 4 12.09 -14.65 -15.92
N GLY A 5 12.20 -14.61 -17.24
CA GLY A 5 13.22 -15.35 -18.00
C GLY A 5 12.88 -16.80 -18.35
N ASP A 6 11.71 -17.34 -17.95
CA ASP A 6 11.30 -18.69 -18.35
C ASP A 6 10.80 -18.72 -19.80
N GLN A 7 11.75 -18.91 -20.72
CA GLN A 7 11.50 -19.01 -22.16
C GLN A 7 10.54 -20.15 -22.53
N ALA A 8 10.54 -21.27 -21.79
CA ALA A 8 9.66 -22.39 -22.08
C ALA A 8 8.21 -22.05 -21.73
N CYS A 9 8.00 -21.39 -20.59
CA CYS A 9 6.68 -20.87 -20.23
C CYS A 9 6.19 -19.81 -21.23
N ILE A 10 7.04 -18.85 -21.59
CA ILE A 10 6.69 -17.78 -22.55
C ILE A 10 6.31 -18.38 -23.91
N GLN A 11 7.11 -19.31 -24.44
CA GLN A 11 6.81 -20.00 -25.69
C GLN A 11 5.54 -20.85 -25.62
N GLY A 12 5.30 -21.53 -24.49
CA GLY A 12 4.06 -22.27 -24.27
C GLY A 12 2.82 -21.35 -24.26
N CYS A 13 2.95 -20.17 -23.66
CA CYS A 13 1.88 -19.16 -23.62
C CYS A 13 1.59 -18.59 -25.02
N LEU A 14 2.64 -18.23 -25.78
CA LEU A 14 2.51 -17.78 -27.17
C LEU A 14 1.86 -18.86 -28.06
N ALA A 15 2.27 -20.12 -27.91
CA ALA A 15 1.71 -21.22 -28.69
C ALA A 15 0.21 -21.47 -28.42
N ALA A 16 -0.27 -21.14 -27.22
CA ALA A 16 -1.68 -21.24 -26.85
C ALA A 16 -2.52 -20.02 -27.31
N ALA A 17 -1.87 -18.92 -27.70
CA ALA A 17 -2.54 -17.71 -28.16
C ALA A 17 -3.08 -17.85 -29.59
N THR A 18 -4.02 -16.98 -29.96
CA THR A 18 -4.51 -16.91 -31.35
C THR A 18 -3.41 -16.44 -32.30
N PRO A 19 -3.45 -16.78 -33.61
CA PRO A 19 -2.46 -16.33 -34.57
C PRO A 19 -2.27 -14.80 -34.58
N ALA A 20 -3.38 -14.04 -34.51
CA ALA A 20 -3.33 -12.58 -34.45
C ALA A 20 -2.57 -12.06 -33.21
N ALA A 21 -2.77 -12.70 -32.06
CA ALA A 21 -2.06 -12.34 -30.83
C ALA A 21 -0.57 -12.74 -30.89
N GLN A 22 -0.24 -13.83 -31.59
CA GLN A 22 1.16 -14.22 -31.83
C GLN A 22 1.87 -13.19 -32.72
N ASP A 23 1.22 -12.75 -33.81
CA ASP A 23 1.75 -11.73 -34.71
C ASP A 23 1.99 -10.41 -33.98
N GLN A 24 1.03 -9.96 -33.17
CA GLN A 24 1.16 -8.75 -32.34
C GLN A 24 2.31 -8.86 -31.34
N ALA A 25 2.46 -10.00 -30.66
CA ALA A 25 3.56 -10.22 -29.72
C ALA A 25 4.93 -10.22 -30.42
N ILE A 26 5.01 -10.77 -31.64
CA ILE A 26 6.22 -10.73 -32.46
C ILE A 26 6.56 -9.29 -32.85
N GLU A 27 5.60 -8.53 -33.37
CA GLU A 27 5.79 -7.12 -33.75
C GLU A 27 6.24 -6.28 -32.55
N LEU A 28 5.59 -6.43 -31.39
CA LEU A 28 5.99 -5.74 -30.18
C LEU A 28 7.42 -6.11 -29.75
N SER A 29 7.77 -7.40 -29.81
CA SER A 29 9.12 -7.86 -29.45
C SER A 29 10.20 -7.31 -30.39
N GLN A 30 9.89 -7.15 -31.68
CA GLN A 30 10.79 -6.58 -32.67
C GLN A 30 10.95 -5.07 -32.46
N CYS A 31 9.87 -4.37 -32.12
CA CYS A 31 9.92 -2.96 -31.79
C CYS A 31 10.77 -2.72 -30.53
N ALA A 32 10.55 -3.48 -29.45
CA ALA A 32 11.32 -3.34 -28.22
C ALA A 32 12.83 -3.57 -28.43
N GLN A 33 13.20 -4.58 -29.25
CA GLN A 33 14.59 -4.83 -29.61
C GLN A 33 15.20 -3.69 -30.44
N ALA A 34 14.42 -3.08 -31.34
CA ALA A 34 14.87 -1.96 -32.15
C ALA A 34 15.08 -0.70 -31.30
N ALA A 35 14.14 -0.40 -30.39
CA ALA A 35 14.24 0.72 -29.46
C ALA A 35 15.49 0.60 -28.56
N ASP A 36 15.72 -0.58 -27.97
CA ASP A 36 16.92 -0.85 -27.16
C ASP A 36 18.22 -0.68 -27.97
N ALA A 37 18.26 -1.20 -29.21
CA ALA A 37 19.42 -1.05 -30.10
C ALA A 37 19.71 0.42 -30.47
N ASN A 38 18.69 1.29 -30.46
CA ASN A 38 18.82 2.72 -30.72
C ASN A 38 19.03 3.55 -29.45
N GLY A 39 18.91 2.95 -28.25
CA GLY A 39 18.91 3.67 -26.98
C GLY A 39 17.65 4.53 -26.78
N GLU A 40 16.54 4.14 -27.38
CA GLU A 40 15.23 4.79 -27.27
C GLU A 40 14.41 4.17 -26.12
N ASP A 41 13.54 4.97 -25.51
CA ASP A 41 12.56 4.45 -24.56
C ASP A 41 11.54 3.58 -25.30
N VAL A 42 11.35 2.35 -24.83
CA VAL A 42 10.48 1.35 -25.49
C VAL A 42 9.03 1.81 -25.49
N GLU A 43 8.57 2.48 -24.43
CA GLU A 43 7.20 2.96 -24.30
C GLU A 43 6.93 4.08 -25.31
N ALA A 44 7.87 5.01 -25.45
CA ALA A 44 7.82 6.07 -26.46
C ALA A 44 7.91 5.54 -27.90
N ALA A 45 8.76 4.54 -28.16
CA ALA A 45 8.98 3.99 -29.50
C ALA A 45 7.88 3.01 -29.95
N CYS A 46 7.29 2.27 -29.02
CA CYS A 46 6.39 1.14 -29.29
C CYS A 46 4.98 1.33 -28.73
N GLY A 47 4.62 2.53 -28.26
CA GLY A 47 3.35 2.81 -27.59
C GLY A 47 2.10 2.29 -28.33
N ASP A 48 2.03 2.47 -29.66
CA ASP A 48 0.90 1.97 -30.47
C ASP A 48 0.80 0.44 -30.48
N LEU A 49 1.95 -0.27 -30.50
CA LEU A 49 2.00 -1.73 -30.46
C LEU A 49 1.68 -2.26 -29.05
N ILE A 50 2.15 -1.57 -28.02
CA ILE A 50 1.81 -1.87 -26.62
C ILE A 50 0.30 -1.70 -26.43
N ALA A 51 -0.27 -0.59 -26.88
CA ALA A 51 -1.70 -0.33 -26.82
C ALA A 51 -2.52 -1.34 -27.65
N ALA A 52 -2.03 -1.75 -28.82
CA ALA A 52 -2.70 -2.78 -29.62
C ALA A 52 -2.63 -4.18 -28.97
N CYS A 53 -1.57 -4.48 -28.22
CA CYS A 53 -1.35 -5.79 -27.60
C CYS A 53 -2.03 -5.92 -26.23
N PHE A 54 -2.09 -4.84 -25.46
CA PHE A 54 -2.62 -4.82 -24.09
C PHE A 54 -3.92 -4.01 -23.93
N GLY A 55 -4.38 -3.36 -25.00
CA GLY A 55 -5.43 -2.34 -24.96
C GLY A 55 -4.85 -0.95 -24.70
N GLU A 56 -5.59 0.11 -25.06
CA GLU A 56 -5.29 1.42 -24.46
C GLU A 56 -5.29 1.25 -22.94
N PRO A 57 -4.28 1.78 -22.21
CA PRO A 57 -4.34 1.77 -20.77
C PRO A 57 -5.68 2.37 -20.37
N PRO A 58 -6.41 1.74 -19.41
CA PRO A 58 -7.66 2.31 -18.95
C PRO A 58 -7.40 3.78 -18.60
N PRO A 59 -8.30 4.71 -18.98
CA PRO A 59 -8.11 6.10 -18.63
C PRO A 59 -7.82 6.15 -17.13
N PRO A 60 -6.76 6.87 -16.71
CA PRO A 60 -6.42 6.96 -15.29
C PRO A 60 -7.68 7.36 -14.56
N GLY A 61 -8.01 6.59 -13.52
CA GLY A 61 -9.17 6.93 -12.71
C GLY A 61 -8.86 8.13 -11.82
N ASP A 62 -9.81 8.43 -10.94
CA ASP A 62 -9.76 9.64 -10.12
C ASP A 62 -9.21 9.36 -8.71
N LEU A 63 -8.71 8.15 -8.43
CA LEU A 63 -8.24 7.82 -7.08
C LEU A 63 -6.98 8.63 -6.72
N THR A 64 -6.96 9.13 -5.48
CA THR A 64 -5.78 9.69 -4.82
C THR A 64 -4.84 8.58 -4.33
N CYS A 65 -3.64 8.96 -3.89
CA CYS A 65 -2.68 7.97 -3.39
C CYS A 65 -3.23 7.19 -2.18
N SER A 66 -3.86 7.86 -1.22
CA SER A 66 -4.51 7.19 -0.08
C SER A 66 -5.62 6.23 -0.51
N GLU A 67 -6.47 6.64 -1.46
CA GLU A 67 -7.56 5.80 -1.98
C GLU A 67 -7.05 4.57 -2.74
N ILE A 68 -5.87 4.66 -3.40
CA ILE A 68 -5.21 3.48 -4.00
C ILE A 68 -4.83 2.46 -2.92
N PHE A 69 -4.24 2.89 -1.81
CA PHE A 69 -3.87 2.00 -0.71
C PHE A 69 -5.10 1.40 -0.01
N GLU A 70 -6.16 2.19 0.20
CA GLU A 70 -7.44 1.68 0.72
C GLU A 70 -8.05 0.62 -0.20
N CYS A 71 -8.05 0.88 -1.51
CA CYS A 71 -8.49 -0.09 -2.51
C CYS A 71 -7.64 -1.37 -2.46
N ALA A 72 -6.31 -1.23 -2.41
CA ALA A 72 -5.39 -2.37 -2.35
C ALA A 72 -5.55 -3.18 -1.04
N ALA A 73 -5.84 -2.52 0.08
CA ALA A 73 -6.09 -3.17 1.36
C ALA A 73 -7.39 -4.02 1.36
N ALA A 74 -8.36 -3.67 0.51
CA ALA A 74 -9.58 -4.45 0.31
C ALA A 74 -9.36 -5.68 -0.61
N CYS A 75 -8.21 -5.79 -1.29
CA CYS A 75 -7.91 -6.92 -2.14
C CYS A 75 -7.63 -8.20 -1.33
N PRO A 76 -7.99 -9.39 -1.86
CA PRO A 76 -7.56 -10.65 -1.26
C PRO A 76 -6.03 -10.73 -1.18
N ALA A 77 -5.53 -11.37 -0.13
CA ALA A 77 -4.08 -11.54 0.06
C ALA A 77 -3.42 -12.16 -1.19
N ASN A 78 -2.39 -11.48 -1.70
CA ASN A 78 -1.63 -11.84 -2.90
C ASN A 78 -2.39 -11.73 -4.24
N ASP A 79 -3.57 -11.11 -4.31
CA ASP A 79 -4.24 -10.84 -5.59
C ASP A 79 -3.59 -9.66 -6.33
N GLN A 80 -2.52 -9.94 -7.05
CA GLN A 80 -1.76 -8.96 -7.82
C GLN A 80 -2.61 -8.25 -8.89
N ASN A 81 -3.62 -8.92 -9.43
CA ASN A 81 -4.49 -8.30 -10.44
C ASN A 81 -5.41 -7.26 -9.80
N CYS A 82 -5.93 -7.55 -8.61
CA CYS A 82 -6.72 -6.59 -7.84
C CYS A 82 -5.88 -5.37 -7.45
N ILE A 83 -4.67 -5.58 -6.90
CA ILE A 83 -3.76 -4.50 -6.49
C ILE A 83 -3.36 -3.63 -7.69
N GLN A 84 -3.02 -4.25 -8.83
CA GLN A 84 -2.69 -3.53 -10.05
C GLN A 84 -3.90 -2.74 -10.59
N GLY A 85 -5.11 -3.30 -10.47
CA GLY A 85 -6.35 -2.60 -10.82
C GLY A 85 -6.58 -1.35 -9.97
N CYS A 86 -6.33 -1.43 -8.65
CA CYS A 86 -6.40 -0.28 -7.76
C CYS A 86 -5.39 0.81 -8.13
N LEU A 87 -4.15 0.43 -8.43
CA LEU A 87 -3.13 1.37 -8.89
C LEU A 87 -3.55 2.05 -10.20
N GLN A 88 -4.02 1.29 -11.19
CA GLN A 88 -4.47 1.83 -12.48
C GLN A 88 -5.72 2.72 -12.37
N ALA A 89 -6.52 2.54 -11.32
CA ALA A 89 -7.68 3.39 -11.03
C ALA A 89 -7.28 4.76 -10.43
N GLY A 90 -6.00 4.98 -10.12
CA GLY A 90 -5.50 6.28 -9.67
C GLY A 90 -5.18 7.24 -10.80
N THR A 91 -5.06 8.52 -10.44
CA THR A 91 -4.46 9.53 -11.33
C THR A 91 -2.97 9.22 -11.54
N ALA A 92 -2.36 9.75 -12.61
CA ALA A 92 -0.92 9.53 -12.86
C ALA A 92 -0.02 10.02 -11.69
N GLU A 93 -0.39 11.13 -11.05
CA GLU A 93 0.30 11.64 -9.86
C GLU A 93 0.12 10.71 -8.65
N ALA A 94 -1.10 10.23 -8.41
CA ALA A 94 -1.37 9.29 -7.32
C ALA A 94 -0.66 7.95 -7.52
N GLN A 95 -0.55 7.47 -8.76
CA GLN A 95 0.21 6.26 -9.10
C GLN A 95 1.70 6.42 -8.76
N ASP A 96 2.31 7.54 -9.15
CA ASP A 96 3.72 7.82 -8.87
C ASP A 96 4.00 7.92 -7.36
N GLN A 97 3.10 8.59 -6.61
CA GLN A 97 3.16 8.67 -5.16
C GLN A 97 3.02 7.28 -4.50
N ALA A 98 2.08 6.46 -4.96
CA ALA A 98 1.85 5.12 -4.40
C ALA A 98 3.04 4.18 -4.66
N ILE A 99 3.62 4.24 -5.86
CA ILE A 99 4.83 3.48 -6.22
C ILE A 99 6.01 3.93 -5.36
N THR A 100 6.24 5.23 -5.24
CA THR A 100 7.35 5.80 -4.46
C THR A 100 7.23 5.42 -2.97
N THR A 101 6.03 5.55 -2.41
CA THR A 101 5.74 5.17 -1.01
C THR A 101 5.99 3.67 -0.78
N SER A 102 5.51 2.81 -1.69
CA SER A 102 5.72 1.37 -1.61
C SER A 102 7.19 0.96 -1.71
N GLN A 103 7.93 1.58 -2.63
CA GLN A 103 9.37 1.33 -2.80
C GLN A 103 10.18 1.77 -1.58
N CYS A 104 9.84 2.92 -0.98
CA CYS A 104 10.48 3.36 0.24
C CYS A 104 10.19 2.40 1.39
N ALA A 105 8.92 2.04 1.62
CA ALA A 105 8.54 1.12 2.69
C ALA A 105 9.23 -0.24 2.55
N GLN A 106 9.29 -0.79 1.34
CA GLN A 106 10.03 -2.03 1.06
C GLN A 106 11.54 -1.88 1.35
N THR A 107 12.13 -0.74 1.01
CA THR A 107 13.55 -0.46 1.28
C THR A 107 13.82 -0.35 2.78
N ALA A 108 12.95 0.33 3.53
CA ALA A 108 13.04 0.43 4.98
C ALA A 108 12.98 -0.95 5.65
N ASP A 109 12.02 -1.80 5.27
CA ASP A 109 11.87 -3.16 5.78
C ASP A 109 13.12 -4.01 5.51
N MET A 110 13.66 -3.99 4.29
CA MET A 110 14.90 -4.70 3.95
C MET A 110 16.11 -4.24 4.79
N ASN A 111 16.09 -2.98 5.25
CA ASN A 111 17.13 -2.42 6.11
C ASN A 111 16.84 -2.60 7.61
N GLY A 112 15.71 -3.24 7.98
CA GLY A 112 15.27 -3.39 9.36
C GLY A 112 14.92 -2.05 10.02
N GLN A 113 14.47 -1.08 9.23
CA GLN A 113 14.01 0.23 9.68
C GLN A 113 12.48 0.24 9.70
N ASP A 114 11.91 1.03 10.60
CA ASP A 114 10.48 1.33 10.59
C ASP A 114 10.13 2.18 9.34
N PRO A 115 9.26 1.68 8.44
CA PRO A 115 8.83 2.42 7.25
C PRO A 115 8.23 3.79 7.56
N GLU A 116 7.48 3.94 8.65
CA GLU A 116 6.82 5.21 8.98
C GLU A 116 7.84 6.31 9.29
N VAL A 117 8.95 5.92 9.95
CA VAL A 117 10.05 6.83 10.28
C VAL A 117 10.96 7.06 9.07
N ALA A 118 11.31 5.99 8.36
CA ALA A 118 12.27 6.05 7.25
C ALA A 118 11.69 6.76 6.01
N CYS A 119 10.37 6.69 5.83
CA CYS A 119 9.66 7.16 4.64
C CYS A 119 8.65 8.27 4.95
N ALA A 120 8.86 9.01 6.04
CA ALA A 120 7.89 10.01 6.51
C ALA A 120 7.47 11.02 5.42
N ALA A 121 8.39 11.40 4.52
CA ALA A 121 8.09 12.33 3.43
C ALA A 121 7.19 11.71 2.35
N GLU A 122 7.44 10.45 1.99
CA GLU A 122 6.63 9.70 1.03
C GLU A 122 5.23 9.41 1.59
N PHE A 123 5.15 9.03 2.87
CA PHE A 123 3.88 8.87 3.57
C PHE A 123 3.11 10.20 3.64
N GLU A 124 3.77 11.31 4.00
CA GLU A 124 3.12 12.63 4.01
C GLU A 124 2.63 13.06 2.62
N ALA A 125 3.38 12.75 1.56
CA ALA A 125 2.96 13.04 0.19
C ALA A 125 1.72 12.23 -0.22
N CYS A 126 1.62 10.98 0.23
CA CYS A 126 0.56 10.05 -0.16
C CYS A 126 -0.72 10.18 0.69
N PHE A 127 -0.56 10.26 2.02
CA PHE A 127 -1.64 10.24 3.00
C PHE A 127 -1.94 11.63 3.58
N GLY A 128 -1.14 12.64 3.22
CA GLY A 128 -1.18 13.95 3.84
C GLY A 128 -0.38 14.00 5.14
N PRO A 129 -0.26 15.19 5.75
CA PRO A 129 0.42 15.31 7.04
C PRO A 129 -0.31 14.47 8.10
N PRO A 130 0.43 13.87 9.04
CA PRO A 130 -0.19 13.14 10.14
C PRO A 130 -1.19 14.05 10.85
N ALA A 131 -2.33 13.47 11.24
CA ALA A 131 -3.35 14.21 11.96
C ALA A 131 -2.70 14.88 13.19
N PRO A 132 -2.88 16.21 13.37
CA PRO A 132 -2.32 16.88 14.53
C PRO A 132 -2.87 16.20 15.78
N PRO A 133 -2.04 16.00 16.82
CA PRO A 133 -2.52 15.45 18.07
C PRO A 133 -3.72 16.27 18.56
N GLY A 134 -4.77 15.57 18.97
CA GLY A 134 -5.85 16.18 19.71
C GLY A 134 -5.45 16.47 21.15
N ASP A 135 -6.43 16.70 22.00
CA ASP A 135 -6.26 17.06 23.42
C ASP A 135 -6.68 15.95 24.38
N GLN A 136 -7.06 14.77 23.86
CA GLN A 136 -7.51 13.67 24.71
C GLN A 136 -6.34 12.95 25.36
N ALA A 137 -6.53 12.61 26.63
CA ALA A 137 -5.63 11.74 27.38
C ALA A 137 -5.79 10.27 26.97
N CYS A 138 -4.81 9.42 27.29
CA CYS A 138 -4.83 8.02 26.84
C CYS A 138 -6.09 7.26 27.27
N GLY A 139 -6.55 7.44 28.52
CA GLY A 139 -7.79 6.80 29.00
C GLY A 139 -9.04 7.19 28.20
N GLN A 140 -9.09 8.42 27.66
CA GLN A 140 -10.18 8.87 26.80
C GLN A 140 -10.09 8.23 25.42
N VAL A 141 -8.88 8.18 24.84
CA VAL A 141 -8.61 7.48 23.57
C VAL A 141 -8.98 6.00 23.65
N LEU A 142 -8.58 5.34 24.75
CA LEU A 142 -8.87 3.94 25.02
C LEU A 142 -10.38 3.67 25.14
N SER A 143 -11.09 4.51 25.90
CA SER A 143 -12.54 4.40 26.05
C SER A 143 -13.26 4.65 24.72
N CYS A 144 -12.84 5.63 23.94
CA CYS A 144 -13.39 5.94 22.63
C CYS A 144 -13.18 4.76 21.66
N SER A 145 -11.96 4.22 21.61
CA SER A 145 -11.60 3.11 20.71
C SER A 145 -12.34 1.82 21.06
N ALA A 146 -12.62 1.58 22.35
CA ALA A 146 -13.41 0.42 22.78
C ALA A 146 -14.89 0.49 22.34
N GLU A 147 -15.41 1.69 22.13
CA GLU A 147 -16.78 1.93 21.64
C GLU A 147 -16.88 2.07 20.11
N ALA A 148 -15.74 2.13 19.43
CA ALA A 148 -15.66 2.25 17.98
C ALA A 148 -16.30 1.03 17.28
N GLN A 149 -17.15 1.30 16.30
CA GLN A 149 -17.88 0.25 15.56
C GLN A 149 -17.11 -0.26 14.34
N ASP A 150 -16.12 0.51 13.89
CA ASP A 150 -15.30 0.24 12.71
C ASP A 150 -13.90 0.86 12.87
N ALA A 151 -13.02 0.57 11.90
CA ALA A 151 -11.63 1.02 11.90
C ALA A 151 -11.52 2.55 11.79
N ALA A 152 -12.39 3.20 11.01
CA ALA A 152 -12.35 4.65 10.83
C ALA A 152 -12.71 5.39 12.13
N ALA A 153 -13.69 4.86 12.88
CA ALA A 153 -14.04 5.38 14.20
C ALA A 153 -12.90 5.16 15.22
N ALA A 154 -12.25 4.00 15.19
CA ALA A 154 -11.11 3.72 16.06
C ALA A 154 -9.92 4.65 15.75
N GLU A 155 -9.62 4.88 14.47
CA GLU A 155 -8.59 5.81 14.03
C GLU A 155 -8.91 7.26 14.43
N ALA A 156 -10.17 7.68 14.30
CA ALA A 156 -10.60 9.00 14.77
C ALA A 156 -10.41 9.15 16.30
N CYS A 157 -10.67 8.09 17.07
CA CYS A 157 -10.40 8.07 18.52
C CYS A 157 -8.90 8.18 18.82
N TYR A 158 -8.06 7.42 18.13
CA TYR A 158 -6.61 7.48 18.26
C TYR A 158 -6.07 8.88 17.94
N ASN A 159 -6.52 9.49 16.83
CA ASN A 159 -6.10 10.81 16.40
C ASN A 159 -6.61 11.96 17.30
N ALA A 160 -7.67 11.73 18.09
CA ALA A 160 -8.12 12.70 19.09
C ALA A 160 -7.17 12.78 20.32
N GLY A 161 -6.25 11.83 20.46
CA GLY A 161 -5.26 11.81 21.52
C GLY A 161 -4.16 12.86 21.38
N THR A 162 -3.60 13.30 22.50
CA THR A 162 -2.29 13.95 22.52
C THR A 162 -1.20 12.99 22.01
N GLU A 163 -0.02 13.50 21.67
CA GLU A 163 1.13 12.66 21.30
C GLU A 163 1.46 11.64 22.39
N ALA A 164 1.56 12.08 23.66
CA ALA A 164 1.80 11.19 24.79
C ALA A 164 0.67 10.15 24.99
N ALA A 165 -0.58 10.53 24.71
CA ALA A 165 -1.70 9.62 24.79
C ALA A 165 -1.63 8.52 23.71
N ARG A 166 -1.21 8.88 22.49
CA ARG A 166 -1.02 7.94 21.38
C ARG A 166 0.13 6.97 21.66
N ASP A 167 1.25 7.45 22.18
CA ASP A 167 2.38 6.60 22.61
C ASP A 167 1.96 5.57 23.67
N LEU A 168 1.19 6.01 24.67
CA LEU A 168 0.67 5.12 25.72
C LEU A 168 -0.35 4.11 25.15
N PHE A 169 -1.20 4.54 24.22
CA PHE A 169 -2.17 3.67 23.56
C PHE A 169 -1.48 2.59 22.71
N GLU A 170 -0.45 2.94 21.95
CA GLU A 170 0.38 1.99 21.19
C GLU A 170 1.07 0.98 22.10
N ALA A 171 1.61 1.43 23.24
CA ALA A 171 2.19 0.53 24.24
C ALA A 171 1.16 -0.49 24.78
N VAL A 172 -0.10 -0.08 24.97
CA VAL A 172 -1.20 -0.99 25.31
C VAL A 172 -1.47 -1.97 24.17
N ALA A 173 -1.65 -1.47 22.94
CA ALA A 173 -1.96 -2.29 21.78
C ALA A 173 -0.88 -3.34 21.49
N LEU A 174 0.40 -2.94 21.57
CA LEU A 174 1.55 -3.84 21.40
C LEU A 174 1.55 -4.93 22.47
N CYS A 175 1.34 -4.56 23.75
CA CYS A 175 1.30 -5.54 24.84
C CYS A 175 0.18 -6.56 24.64
N LEU A 176 -1.02 -6.11 24.27
CA LEU A 176 -2.16 -6.98 24.01
C LEU A 176 -1.88 -7.96 22.87
N ASN A 177 -1.29 -7.47 21.78
CA ASN A 177 -0.92 -8.29 20.62
C ASN A 177 0.14 -9.33 20.98
N GLU A 178 1.22 -8.94 21.67
CA GLU A 178 2.31 -9.85 22.09
C GLU A 178 1.83 -10.96 23.04
N ASN A 179 0.83 -10.67 23.88
CA ASN A 179 0.26 -11.62 24.82
C ASN A 179 -1.01 -12.33 24.30
N MET A 180 -1.40 -12.08 23.05
CA MET A 180 -2.62 -12.60 22.41
C MET A 180 -3.88 -12.37 23.26
N CYS A 181 -3.96 -11.22 23.91
CA CYS A 181 -5.10 -10.82 24.71
C CYS A 181 -6.18 -10.22 23.81
N MET A 182 -7.43 -10.65 23.98
CA MET A 182 -8.57 -10.19 23.18
C MET A 182 -9.26 -8.95 23.77
N ASP A 183 -8.92 -8.56 24.99
CA ASP A 183 -9.55 -7.47 25.73
C ASP A 183 -8.58 -6.78 26.71
N LEU A 184 -9.06 -5.73 27.37
CA LEU A 184 -8.33 -4.93 28.35
C LEU A 184 -8.23 -5.59 29.74
N GLU A 185 -8.77 -6.80 29.93
CA GLU A 185 -8.67 -7.55 31.19
C GLU A 185 -7.40 -8.44 31.23
N CYS A 186 -6.45 -8.17 30.33
CA CYS A 186 -5.18 -8.88 30.18
C CYS A 186 -4.23 -8.67 31.38
N PRO A 187 -3.99 -9.68 32.24
CA PRO A 187 -3.13 -9.51 33.43
C PRO A 187 -1.68 -9.18 33.09
N ALA A 188 -1.21 -9.61 31.91
CA ALA A 188 0.14 -9.30 31.42
C ALA A 188 0.31 -7.82 31.04
N CYS A 189 -0.79 -7.11 30.77
CA CYS A 189 -0.80 -5.73 30.31
C CYS A 189 -1.39 -4.76 31.33
N GLU A 190 -1.53 -5.17 32.60
CA GLU A 190 -2.07 -4.32 33.66
C GLU A 190 -1.28 -3.02 33.82
N ALA A 191 0.06 -3.08 33.70
CA ALA A 191 0.92 -1.90 33.83
C ALA A 191 0.71 -0.86 32.72
N PRO A 192 0.82 -1.18 31.40
CA PRO A 192 0.55 -0.20 30.36
C PRO A 192 -0.91 0.29 30.36
N ILE A 193 -1.88 -0.57 30.68
CA ILE A 193 -3.29 -0.18 30.78
C ILE A 193 -3.51 0.80 31.94
N ALA A 194 -2.91 0.55 33.11
CA ALA A 194 -2.98 1.47 34.23
C ALA A 194 -2.30 2.82 33.93
N ALA A 195 -1.16 2.80 33.22
CA ALA A 195 -0.49 4.01 32.79
C ALA A 195 -1.37 4.85 31.84
N CYS A 196 -2.00 4.20 30.86
CA CYS A 196 -2.93 4.84 29.94
C CYS A 196 -4.14 5.46 30.67
N ASN A 197 -4.74 4.73 31.62
CA ASN A 197 -5.88 5.23 32.39
C ASN A 197 -5.52 6.37 33.37
N ALA A 198 -4.27 6.43 33.83
CA ALA A 198 -3.82 7.45 34.77
C ALA A 198 -3.58 8.81 34.10
N ASP A 199 -3.28 8.85 32.81
CA ASP A 199 -3.03 10.08 32.04
C ASP A 199 -4.27 10.99 31.93
N GLY A 200 -5.48 10.44 32.14
CA GLY A 200 -6.75 11.16 32.05
C GLY A 200 -7.33 11.67 33.37
N GLN A 201 -6.60 11.61 34.49
CA GLN A 201 -7.04 12.05 35.82
C GLN A 201 -6.33 13.34 36.27
#